data_AF-A0AA44XPD3-F1
#
_entry.id   AF-A0AA44XPD3-F1
#
_cell.length_a   1.000
_cell.length_b   1.000
_cell.length_c   1.000
_cell.angle_alpha   90.00
_cell.angle_beta   90.00
_cell.angle_gamma   90.00
#
_symmetry.space_group_name_H-M   'P 1'
#
loop_
_entity.id
_entity.type
_entity.pdbx_description
1 polymer ?
#
loop_
_entity_poly.entity_id
_entity_poly.type
_entity_poly.pdbx_seq_one_letter_code
_entity_poly.pdbx_strand_id
1 'polypeptide(L)'
;MNKFKVLTIMSSMSLVSLTGCSILPMKSEFRIKLDTRTQNPYQVMVRSIPNSKPNCMTNKYAIDKSPRYQRHYFYYDRYCFEKEYFPETIVVEYAKWLSNEEEKKNGIIPPSSGYDISQEALHNRQMDEYYKKVDQDVAKIPASQWHRVVLHPQQLRAKYKGKTPEGNGYRPSGTIIGVNIKIRPDGTPEVTEYYSWRSIISPRTTWAR
;
A
#
# COMPACT_ATOMS: atom_id res chain seq x y z
N MET A 1 21.92 -23.59 79.09
CA MET A 1 22.92 -23.88 78.03
C MET A 1 22.26 -24.70 76.94
N ASN A 2 22.73 -24.49 75.71
CA ASN A 2 22.41 -25.18 74.45
C ASN A 2 21.07 -24.89 73.75
N LYS A 3 21.18 -23.88 72.89
CA LYS A 3 20.38 -23.62 71.69
C LYS A 3 20.47 -24.82 70.73
N PHE A 4 19.35 -25.24 70.15
CA PHE A 4 19.35 -25.80 68.79
C PHE A 4 18.19 -25.19 68.01
N LYS A 5 18.56 -24.54 66.91
CA LYS A 5 17.67 -23.85 65.96
C LYS A 5 16.98 -24.91 65.10
N VAL A 6 15.65 -24.91 65.07
CA VAL A 6 14.90 -25.62 64.04
C VAL A 6 14.98 -24.77 62.77
N LEU A 7 15.65 -25.33 61.75
CA LEU A 7 15.79 -24.73 60.42
C LEU A 7 14.53 -25.08 59.62
N THR A 8 13.67 -24.08 59.40
CA THR A 8 12.57 -24.17 58.44
C THR A 8 13.16 -24.20 57.03
N ILE A 9 13.19 -25.38 56.40
CA ILE A 9 13.52 -25.52 54.98
C ILE A 9 12.28 -25.06 54.20
N MET A 10 12.22 -23.77 53.87
CA MET A 10 11.33 -23.32 52.81
C MET A 10 11.81 -23.96 51.51
N SER A 11 11.07 -24.96 51.05
CA SER A 11 11.20 -25.49 49.69
C SER A 11 10.86 -24.36 48.72
N SER A 12 11.90 -23.69 48.24
CA SER A 12 11.80 -22.76 47.12
C SER A 12 11.52 -23.59 45.87
N MET A 13 10.23 -23.78 45.56
CA MET A 13 9.80 -24.03 44.19
C MET A 13 10.20 -22.81 43.38
N SER A 14 11.42 -22.84 42.84
CA SER A 14 11.82 -21.95 41.77
C SER A 14 10.88 -22.24 40.61
N LEU A 15 9.83 -21.42 40.45
CA LEU A 15 9.13 -21.31 39.19
C LEU A 15 10.18 -20.92 38.17
N VAL A 16 10.64 -21.90 37.39
CA VAL A 16 11.24 -21.65 36.10
C VAL A 16 10.13 -21.01 35.28
N SER A 17 10.04 -19.68 35.34
CA SER A 17 9.35 -18.92 34.32
C SER A 17 10.07 -19.23 33.03
N LEU A 18 9.55 -20.21 32.28
CA LEU A 18 9.76 -20.28 30.85
C LEU A 18 9.36 -18.91 30.33
N THR A 19 10.36 -18.05 30.11
CA THR A 19 10.20 -16.84 29.32
C THR A 19 9.78 -17.35 27.95
N GLY A 20 8.47 -17.48 27.77
CA GLY A 20 7.87 -17.83 26.50
C GLY A 20 8.50 -16.94 25.47
N CYS A 21 8.95 -17.56 24.37
CA CYS A 21 9.43 -16.87 23.18
C CYS A 21 8.53 -15.66 22.97
N SER A 22 9.03 -14.46 23.27
CA SER A 22 8.28 -13.23 23.09
C SER A 22 8.17 -13.07 21.58
N ILE A 23 7.07 -13.59 21.03
CA ILE A 23 6.71 -13.39 19.63
C ILE A 23 6.62 -11.87 19.49
N LEU A 24 7.65 -11.25 18.91
CA LEU A 24 7.63 -9.83 18.61
C LEU A 24 6.30 -9.54 17.90
N PRO A 25 5.54 -8.52 18.33
CA PRO A 25 4.24 -8.24 17.74
C PRO A 25 4.43 -8.02 16.24
N MET A 26 3.85 -8.92 15.46
CA MET A 26 3.96 -8.91 14.02
C MET A 26 3.29 -7.66 13.46
N LYS A 27 4.06 -6.85 12.73
CA LYS A 27 3.54 -5.60 12.18
C LYS A 27 2.70 -5.86 10.93
N SER A 28 1.50 -5.31 10.92
CA SER A 28 0.57 -5.29 9.79
C SER A 28 0.78 -4.05 8.94
N GLU A 29 0.64 -4.19 7.62
CA GLU A 29 0.64 -3.09 6.68
C GLU A 29 -0.74 -2.98 6.01
N PHE A 30 -1.27 -1.76 5.91
CA PHE A 30 -2.47 -1.51 5.12
C PHE A 30 -2.11 -1.27 3.65
N ARG A 31 -2.89 -1.84 2.72
CA ARG A 31 -2.69 -1.66 1.27
C ARG A 31 -3.99 -1.43 0.53
N ILE A 32 -3.93 -0.58 -0.49
CA ILE A 32 -5.01 -0.41 -1.46
C ILE A 32 -4.47 -0.87 -2.82
N LYS A 33 -5.19 -1.77 -3.48
CA LYS A 33 -4.97 -2.13 -4.88
C LYS A 33 -6.13 -1.61 -5.71
N LEU A 34 -5.85 -0.89 -6.78
CA LEU A 34 -6.83 -0.36 -7.70
C LEU A 34 -6.67 -1.08 -9.04
N ASP A 35 -7.67 -1.86 -9.44
CA ASP A 35 -7.69 -2.47 -10.77
C ASP A 35 -8.32 -1.48 -11.76
N THR A 36 -7.45 -0.81 -12.51
CA THR A 36 -7.83 0.25 -13.46
C THR A 36 -7.66 -0.15 -14.92
N ARG A 37 -6.96 -1.26 -15.22
CA ARG A 37 -6.42 -1.53 -16.55
C ARG A 37 -7.03 -2.71 -17.28
N THR A 38 -7.64 -3.66 -16.58
CA THR A 38 -7.96 -4.96 -17.20
C THR A 38 -9.28 -4.97 -17.97
N GLN A 39 -10.16 -3.98 -17.81
CA GLN A 39 -11.51 -4.02 -18.38
C GLN A 39 -12.08 -2.68 -18.87
N ASN A 40 -11.35 -1.56 -18.73
CA ASN A 40 -11.86 -0.24 -19.07
C ASN A 40 -11.23 0.28 -20.37
N PRO A 41 -12.01 0.89 -21.28
CA PRO A 41 -11.47 1.55 -22.47
C PRO A 41 -10.75 2.88 -22.13
N TYR A 42 -10.78 3.28 -20.86
CA TYR A 42 -10.27 4.53 -20.34
C TYR A 42 -9.30 4.29 -19.18
N GLN A 43 -8.48 5.28 -18.86
CA GLN A 43 -7.68 5.26 -17.63
C GLN A 43 -8.51 5.73 -16.45
N VAL A 44 -8.12 5.33 -15.23
CA VAL A 44 -8.69 5.87 -14.00
C VAL A 44 -7.64 6.69 -13.30
N MET A 45 -7.98 7.94 -13.01
CA MET A 45 -7.12 8.85 -12.28
C MET A 45 -7.56 8.93 -10.83
N VAL A 46 -6.61 8.81 -9.92
CA VAL A 46 -6.85 8.80 -8.47
C VAL A 46 -6.25 10.06 -7.88
N ARG A 47 -7.01 10.77 -7.04
CA ARG A 47 -6.46 11.87 -6.26
C ARG A 47 -5.46 11.32 -5.24
N SER A 48 -4.37 12.05 -5.02
CA SER A 48 -3.34 11.71 -4.04
C SER A 48 -3.99 11.33 -2.70
N ILE A 49 -3.65 10.13 -2.21
CA ILE A 49 -4.16 9.62 -0.94
C ILE A 49 -3.15 10.02 0.15
N PRO A 50 -3.56 10.82 1.15
CA PRO A 50 -2.66 11.27 2.21
C PRO A 50 -1.99 10.12 2.95
N ASN A 51 -0.73 10.31 3.33
CA ASN A 51 0.10 9.33 4.05
C ASN A 51 0.29 7.99 3.33
N SER A 52 0.01 7.94 2.03
CA SER A 52 0.25 6.78 1.18
C SER A 52 1.53 6.94 0.36
N LYS A 53 2.13 5.81 0.01
CA LYS A 53 3.21 5.67 -0.97
C LYS A 53 2.63 5.05 -2.23
N PRO A 54 2.38 5.84 -3.29
CA PRO A 54 1.90 5.32 -4.56
C PRO A 54 2.98 4.43 -5.20
N ASN A 55 2.55 3.35 -5.85
CA ASN A 55 3.42 2.35 -6.47
C ASN A 55 4.49 1.81 -5.51
N CYS A 56 4.04 1.05 -4.50
CA CYS A 56 4.80 0.40 -3.42
C CYS A 56 6.15 -0.28 -3.77
N MET A 57 6.48 -0.40 -5.06
CA MET A 57 7.71 -0.96 -5.61
C MET A 57 8.81 0.08 -5.87
N THR A 58 8.50 1.37 -5.78
CA THR A 58 9.47 2.44 -6.06
C THR A 58 10.39 2.64 -4.86
N ASN A 59 11.70 2.74 -5.13
CA ASN A 59 12.72 2.96 -4.12
C ASN A 59 12.36 4.19 -3.28
N LYS A 60 12.41 4.07 -1.95
CA LYS A 60 12.12 5.15 -0.99
C LYS A 60 12.86 6.45 -1.34
N TYR A 61 14.09 6.34 -1.87
CA TYR A 61 14.90 7.48 -2.29
C TYR A 61 14.41 8.20 -3.56
N ALA A 62 13.63 7.53 -4.41
CA ALA A 62 13.05 8.10 -5.64
C ALA A 62 11.74 8.87 -5.36
N ILE A 63 10.96 8.44 -4.37
CA ILE A 63 9.67 9.05 -4.01
C ILE A 63 9.87 10.40 -3.31
N ASP A 64 10.76 10.48 -2.32
CA ASP A 64 10.84 11.66 -1.44
C ASP A 64 11.47 12.90 -2.13
N LYS A 65 12.16 12.73 -3.26
CA LYS A 65 12.95 13.80 -3.91
C LYS A 65 12.55 14.15 -5.34
N SER A 66 11.69 13.37 -5.99
CA SER A 66 11.30 13.66 -7.37
C SER A 66 9.92 14.35 -7.43
N PRO A 67 9.80 15.49 -8.13
CA PRO A 67 8.50 16.15 -8.38
C PRO A 67 7.44 15.20 -8.96
N ARG A 68 7.88 14.15 -9.67
CA ARG A 68 7.07 13.03 -10.17
C ARG A 68 6.24 12.31 -9.10
N TYR A 69 6.59 12.42 -7.83
CA TYR A 69 5.84 11.82 -6.71
C TYR A 69 5.19 12.87 -5.79
N GLN A 70 5.45 14.16 -6.01
CA GLN A 70 4.72 15.28 -5.38
C GLN A 70 3.53 15.69 -6.24
N ARG A 71 2.76 14.72 -6.71
CA ARG A 71 1.65 14.91 -7.65
C ARG A 71 0.31 14.90 -6.95
N HIS A 72 -0.66 15.56 -7.56
CA HIS A 72 -2.03 15.56 -7.07
C HIS A 72 -2.83 14.37 -7.56
N TYR A 73 -2.41 13.74 -8.67
CA TYR A 73 -3.15 12.70 -9.35
C TYR A 73 -2.26 11.56 -9.84
N PHE A 74 -2.75 10.32 -9.76
CA PHE A 74 -1.99 9.11 -10.08
C PHE A 74 -2.81 8.08 -10.87
N TYR A 75 -2.14 7.40 -11.80
CA TYR A 75 -2.64 6.22 -12.55
C TYR A 75 -2.13 4.89 -11.95
N TYR A 76 -1.61 4.93 -10.72
CA TYR A 76 -1.04 3.74 -10.08
C TYR A 76 -2.10 2.82 -9.52
N ASP A 77 -1.79 1.52 -9.59
CA ASP A 77 -2.65 0.42 -9.17
C ASP A 77 -2.45 0.03 -7.70
N ARG A 78 -1.49 0.61 -7.00
CA ARG A 78 -1.10 0.18 -5.65
C ARG A 78 -0.67 1.34 -4.78
N TYR A 79 -1.21 1.38 -3.56
CA TYR A 79 -0.88 2.34 -2.53
C TYR A 79 -0.57 1.60 -1.24
N CYS A 80 0.58 1.92 -0.64
CA CYS A 80 1.03 1.33 0.61
C CYS A 80 1.16 2.39 1.69
N PHE A 81 0.92 1.99 2.92
CA PHE A 81 1.03 2.87 4.08
C PHE A 81 2.17 2.40 4.97
N GLU A 82 2.63 3.28 5.87
CA GLU A 82 3.57 2.87 6.90
C GLU A 82 3.02 1.69 7.72
N LYS A 83 3.92 0.83 8.20
CA LYS A 83 3.48 -0.31 9.03
C LYS A 83 2.80 0.21 10.29
N GLU A 84 1.73 -0.46 10.71
CA GLU A 84 0.88 -0.05 11.83
C GLU A 84 0.13 1.29 11.65
N TYR A 85 0.22 1.94 10.49
CA TYR A 85 -0.61 3.10 10.16
C TYR A 85 -2.00 2.64 9.68
N PHE A 86 -2.97 2.68 10.60
CA PHE A 86 -4.38 2.37 10.35
C PHE A 86 -5.24 3.58 10.78
N PRO A 87 -5.45 4.56 9.89
CA PRO A 87 -6.31 5.70 10.19
C PRO A 87 -7.78 5.25 10.29
N GLU A 88 -8.61 6.06 10.93
CA GLU A 88 -10.04 5.78 11.08
C GLU A 88 -10.74 5.70 9.72
N THR A 89 -10.39 6.62 8.82
CA THR A 89 -10.98 6.73 7.49
C THR A 89 -9.90 7.04 6.46
N ILE A 90 -10.02 6.42 5.29
CA ILE A 90 -9.34 6.81 4.06
C ILE A 90 -10.41 7.06 3.01
N VAL A 91 -10.35 8.21 2.34
CA VAL A 91 -11.20 8.49 1.18
C VAL A 91 -10.35 8.34 -0.08
N VAL A 92 -10.73 7.39 -0.92
CA VAL A 92 -10.15 7.22 -2.26
C VAL A 92 -11.06 7.95 -3.24
N GLU A 93 -10.55 9.02 -3.84
CA GLU A 93 -11.29 9.77 -4.87
C GLU A 93 -10.72 9.44 -6.24
N TYR A 94 -11.59 9.07 -7.17
CA TYR A 94 -11.17 8.69 -8.52
C TYR A 94 -12.15 9.21 -9.57
N ALA A 95 -11.66 9.40 -10.78
CA ALA A 95 -12.45 9.79 -11.93
C ALA A 95 -11.99 9.04 -13.19
N LYS A 96 -12.89 8.95 -14.17
CA LYS A 96 -12.51 8.49 -15.51
C LYS A 96 -11.56 9.52 -16.13
N TRP A 97 -10.53 9.02 -16.79
CA TRP A 97 -9.53 9.79 -17.50
C TRP A 97 -9.38 9.28 -18.92
N LEU A 98 -8.67 10.05 -19.75
CA LEU A 98 -8.41 9.70 -21.14
C LEU A 98 -7.68 8.36 -21.26
N SER A 99 -8.01 7.59 -22.30
CA SER A 99 -7.18 6.49 -22.77
C SER A 99 -5.81 7.00 -23.24
N ASN A 100 -4.82 6.10 -23.36
CA ASN A 100 -3.50 6.47 -23.89
C ASN A 100 -3.58 7.08 -25.30
N GLU A 101 -4.55 6.65 -26.11
CA GLU A 101 -4.76 7.17 -27.48
C GLU A 101 -5.37 8.56 -27.45
N GLU A 102 -6.34 8.81 -26.58
CA GLU A 102 -6.95 10.13 -26.39
C GLU A 102 -5.97 11.13 -25.78
N GLU A 103 -5.11 10.71 -24.85
CA GLU A 103 -4.01 11.55 -24.34
C GLU A 103 -3.14 12.03 -25.51
N LYS A 104 -2.70 11.11 -26.38
CA LYS A 104 -1.90 11.46 -27.57
C LYS A 104 -2.63 12.41 -28.51
N LYS A 105 -3.92 12.15 -28.79
CA LYS A 105 -4.76 13.02 -29.63
C LYS A 105 -4.89 14.44 -29.04
N ASN A 106 -4.85 14.55 -27.71
CA ASN A 106 -4.93 15.82 -26.99
C ASN A 106 -3.54 16.44 -26.70
N GLY A 107 -2.47 15.92 -27.31
CA GLY A 107 -1.11 16.44 -27.15
C GLY A 107 -0.49 16.17 -25.77
N ILE A 108 -1.04 15.22 -25.00
CA ILE A 108 -0.50 14.73 -23.73
C ILE A 108 0.36 13.50 -24.06
N ILE A 109 1.59 13.74 -24.51
CA ILE A 109 2.47 12.68 -25.01
C ILE A 109 3.56 12.42 -23.97
N PRO A 110 3.63 11.20 -23.38
CA PRO A 110 4.70 10.87 -22.47
C PRO A 110 6.04 10.79 -23.22
N PRO A 111 7.16 11.21 -22.60
CA PRO A 111 8.50 11.00 -23.13
C PRO A 111 8.79 9.53 -23.41
N SER A 112 9.70 9.26 -24.35
CA SER A 112 10.14 7.89 -24.67
C SER A 112 10.69 7.19 -23.43
N SER A 113 10.27 5.95 -23.20
CA SER A 113 10.80 5.09 -22.14
C SER A 113 12.21 4.56 -22.43
N GLY A 114 12.63 4.58 -23.70
CA GLY A 114 14.01 4.27 -24.10
C GLY A 114 14.80 5.56 -24.25
N TYR A 115 15.60 5.89 -23.23
CA TYR A 115 16.55 6.99 -23.25
C TYR A 115 17.93 6.49 -22.81
N ASP A 116 18.98 7.08 -23.36
CA ASP A 116 20.35 6.84 -22.91
C ASP A 116 20.52 7.46 -21.51
N ILE A 117 21.21 6.79 -20.58
CA ILE A 117 21.44 7.31 -19.22
C ILE A 117 22.11 8.69 -19.22
N SER A 118 22.91 9.01 -20.22
CA SER A 118 23.48 10.36 -20.42
C SER A 118 22.41 11.46 -20.62
N GLN A 119 21.20 11.08 -21.03
CA GLN A 119 20.04 11.96 -21.21
C GLN A 119 19.06 11.93 -20.02
N GLU A 120 19.42 11.28 -18.90
CA GLU A 120 18.52 11.12 -17.75
C GLU A 120 17.95 12.45 -17.23
N ALA A 121 18.77 13.49 -17.14
CA ALA A 121 18.32 14.80 -16.69
C ALA A 121 17.26 15.41 -17.62
N LEU A 122 17.45 15.30 -18.94
CA LEU A 122 16.50 15.77 -19.93
C LEU A 122 15.21 14.95 -19.87
N HIS A 123 15.33 13.62 -19.83
CA HIS A 123 14.19 12.72 -19.71
C HIS A 123 13.36 13.03 -18.45
N ASN A 124 14.01 13.19 -17.30
CA ASN A 124 13.34 13.51 -16.04
C ASN A 124 12.58 14.84 -16.13
N ARG A 125 13.18 15.87 -16.73
CA ARG A 125 12.51 17.16 -16.96
C ARG A 125 11.28 17.02 -17.86
N GLN A 126 11.39 16.29 -18.97
CA GLN A 126 10.26 16.07 -19.88
C GLN A 126 9.14 15.27 -19.19
N MET A 127 9.49 14.31 -18.32
CA MET A 127 8.50 13.58 -17.51
C MET A 127 7.79 14.50 -16.52
N ASP A 128 8.52 15.43 -15.89
CA ASP A 128 7.93 16.43 -14.99
C ASP A 128 6.96 17.37 -15.74
N GLU A 129 7.34 17.85 -16.93
CA GLU A 129 6.49 18.67 -17.79
C GLU A 129 5.21 17.92 -18.23
N TYR A 130 5.36 16.65 -18.64
CA TYR A 130 4.23 15.77 -18.97
C TYR A 130 3.26 15.63 -17.79
N TYR A 131 3.77 15.28 -16.60
CA TYR A 131 2.92 15.09 -15.43
C TYR A 131 2.28 16.39 -14.93
N LYS A 132 2.96 17.53 -15.05
CA LYS A 132 2.37 18.83 -14.75
C LYS A 132 1.17 19.12 -15.66
N LYS A 133 1.29 18.82 -16.96
CA LYS A 133 0.16 18.96 -17.90
C LYS A 133 -0.98 18.02 -17.57
N VAL A 134 -0.68 16.74 -17.25
CA VAL A 134 -1.70 15.78 -16.79
C VAL A 134 -2.43 16.32 -15.56
N ASP A 135 -1.70 16.77 -14.53
CA ASP A 135 -2.32 17.26 -13.29
C ASP A 135 -3.19 18.50 -13.54
N GLN A 136 -2.75 19.42 -14.41
CA GLN A 136 -3.53 20.60 -14.82
C GLN A 136 -4.81 20.23 -15.58
N ASP A 137 -4.76 19.24 -16.47
CA ASP A 137 -5.91 18.84 -17.26
C ASP A 137 -6.88 17.97 -16.44
N VAL A 138 -6.38 17.10 -15.56
CA VAL A 138 -7.20 16.34 -14.59
C VAL A 138 -7.90 17.28 -13.60
N ALA A 139 -7.25 18.36 -13.17
CA ALA A 139 -7.87 19.33 -12.27
C ALA A 139 -9.11 20.02 -12.86
N LYS A 140 -9.31 19.96 -14.18
CA LYS A 140 -10.49 20.50 -14.87
C LYS A 140 -11.67 19.53 -14.90
N ILE A 141 -11.48 18.26 -14.51
CA ILE A 141 -12.58 17.29 -14.40
C ILE A 141 -13.63 17.82 -13.42
N PRO A 142 -14.90 17.99 -13.83
CA PRO A 142 -15.97 18.47 -12.96
C PRO A 142 -16.09 17.64 -11.69
N ALA A 143 -16.34 18.30 -10.55
CA ALA A 143 -16.49 17.64 -9.25
C ALA A 143 -17.53 16.50 -9.25
N SER A 144 -18.59 16.61 -10.06
CA SER A 144 -19.63 15.59 -10.20
C SER A 144 -19.17 14.30 -10.88
N GLN A 145 -18.03 14.31 -11.58
CA GLN A 145 -17.44 13.13 -12.21
C GLN A 145 -16.45 12.40 -11.29
N TRP A 146 -16.16 12.96 -10.12
CA TRP A 146 -15.33 12.30 -9.12
C TRP A 146 -16.18 11.39 -8.25
N HIS A 147 -15.78 10.14 -8.19
CA HIS A 147 -16.35 9.11 -7.33
C HIS A 147 -15.51 9.00 -6.05
N ARG A 148 -16.16 8.55 -4.97
CA ARG A 148 -15.54 8.43 -3.65
C ARG A 148 -15.76 7.03 -3.10
N VAL A 149 -14.68 6.37 -2.67
CA VAL A 149 -14.74 5.12 -1.90
C VAL A 149 -14.19 5.42 -0.50
N VAL A 150 -15.03 5.21 0.52
CA VAL A 150 -14.66 5.41 1.92
C VAL A 150 -14.24 4.07 2.50
N LEU A 151 -13.02 4.01 3.03
CA LEU A 151 -12.45 2.83 3.67
C LEU A 151 -12.26 3.08 5.16
N HIS A 152 -12.40 2.04 5.97
CA HIS A 152 -12.21 2.09 7.42
C HIS A 152 -11.10 1.13 7.90
N PRO A 153 -9.82 1.48 7.72
CA PRO A 153 -8.69 0.59 8.05
C PRO A 153 -8.70 0.06 9.48
N GLN A 154 -9.11 0.86 10.47
CA GLN A 154 -9.18 0.38 11.87
C GLN A 154 -10.20 -0.75 12.07
N GLN A 155 -11.36 -0.66 11.40
CA GLN A 155 -12.38 -1.71 11.45
C GLN A 155 -11.87 -3.00 10.80
N LEU A 156 -11.15 -2.88 9.68
CA LEU A 156 -10.48 -4.01 9.02
C LEU A 156 -9.42 -4.63 9.93
N ARG A 157 -8.59 -3.81 10.59
CA ARG A 157 -7.61 -4.29 11.57
C ARG A 157 -8.25 -5.05 12.72
N ALA A 158 -9.37 -4.56 13.25
CA ALA A 158 -10.12 -5.25 14.29
C ALA A 158 -10.70 -6.59 13.79
N LYS A 159 -11.28 -6.62 12.58
CA LYS A 159 -11.85 -7.82 11.93
C LYS A 159 -10.84 -8.95 11.75
N TYR A 160 -9.57 -8.62 11.50
CA TYR A 160 -8.49 -9.60 11.29
C TYR A 160 -7.61 -9.85 12.52
N LYS A 161 -7.87 -9.17 13.65
CA LYS A 161 -7.13 -9.37 14.90
C LYS A 161 -7.23 -10.84 15.35
N GLY A 162 -6.08 -11.46 15.61
CA GLY A 162 -6.00 -12.85 16.06
C GLY A 162 -6.26 -13.90 14.97
N LYS A 163 -6.54 -13.49 13.72
CA LYS A 163 -6.70 -14.41 12.60
C LYS A 163 -5.34 -14.71 11.95
N THR A 164 -5.21 -15.93 11.44
CA THR A 164 -4.07 -16.35 10.62
C THR A 164 -4.37 -16.00 9.16
N PRO A 165 -3.47 -15.28 8.45
CA PRO A 165 -3.64 -15.02 7.03
C PRO A 165 -3.64 -16.29 6.18
N GLU A 166 -4.34 -16.21 5.05
CA GLU A 166 -4.33 -17.26 4.03
C GLU A 166 -3.17 -17.06 3.04
N GLY A 167 -2.75 -18.14 2.39
CA GLY A 167 -1.74 -18.13 1.32
C GLY A 167 -0.29 -18.29 1.77
N ASN A 168 0.63 -18.04 0.83
CA ASN A 168 2.08 -18.18 1.04
C ASN A 168 2.71 -16.86 1.52
N GLY A 169 3.68 -16.95 2.41
CA GLY A 169 4.50 -15.81 2.85
C GLY A 169 5.21 -16.12 4.16
N TYR A 170 5.98 -15.15 4.68
CA TYR A 170 6.91 -15.42 5.77
C TYR A 170 6.41 -14.78 7.08
N ARG A 171 6.11 -15.61 8.09
CA ARG A 171 5.59 -15.18 9.39
C ARG A 171 6.40 -14.03 10.02
N PRO A 172 7.75 -14.03 10.07
CA PRO A 172 8.46 -12.91 10.69
C PRO A 172 8.44 -11.62 9.84
N SER A 173 7.99 -11.66 8.58
CA SER A 173 7.89 -10.47 7.73
C SER A 173 6.67 -9.61 8.02
N GLY A 174 5.66 -10.14 8.71
CA GLY A 174 4.42 -9.44 9.06
C GLY A 174 3.24 -9.84 8.16
N THR A 175 2.16 -9.07 8.22
CA THR A 175 0.92 -9.34 7.49
C THR A 175 0.50 -8.13 6.66
N ILE A 176 -0.40 -8.36 5.70
CA ILE A 176 -1.02 -7.32 4.89
C ILE A 176 -2.53 -7.44 5.08
N ILE A 177 -3.14 -6.34 5.50
CA ILE A 177 -4.58 -6.12 5.40
C ILE A 177 -4.78 -5.21 4.22
N GLY A 178 -5.55 -5.62 3.23
CA GLY A 178 -5.73 -4.79 2.06
C GLY A 178 -7.12 -4.82 1.46
N VAL A 179 -7.33 -3.85 0.59
CA VAL A 179 -8.56 -3.66 -0.16
C VAL A 179 -8.22 -3.65 -1.64
N ASN A 180 -8.93 -4.44 -2.44
CA ASN A 180 -8.95 -4.28 -3.89
C ASN A 180 -10.18 -3.48 -4.28
N ILE A 181 -9.97 -2.41 -5.04
CA ILE A 181 -11.02 -1.59 -5.61
C ILE A 181 -10.95 -1.81 -7.13
N LYS A 182 -11.93 -2.49 -7.68
CA LYS A 182 -12.06 -2.70 -9.13
C LYS A 182 -13.05 -1.69 -9.67
N ILE A 183 -12.64 -0.88 -10.65
CA ILE A 183 -13.53 0.10 -11.27
C ILE A 183 -14.15 -0.53 -12.51
N ARG A 184 -15.48 -0.65 -12.51
CA ARG A 184 -16.23 -1.18 -13.66
C ARG A 184 -16.31 -0.16 -14.81
N PRO A 185 -16.66 -0.58 -16.03
CA PRO A 185 -16.78 0.34 -17.19
C PRO A 185 -17.81 1.47 -17.02
N ASP A 186 -18.82 1.26 -16.18
CA ASP A 186 -19.80 2.30 -15.83
C ASP A 186 -19.25 3.33 -14.82
N GLY A 187 -18.08 3.08 -14.23
CA GLY A 187 -17.43 3.91 -13.21
C GLY A 187 -17.73 3.47 -11.77
N THR A 188 -18.59 2.48 -11.57
CA THR A 188 -18.92 1.98 -10.23
C THR A 188 -17.76 1.19 -9.62
N PRO A 189 -17.50 1.34 -8.31
CA PRO A 189 -16.46 0.58 -7.64
C PRO A 189 -17.00 -0.76 -7.12
N GLU A 190 -16.22 -1.82 -7.31
CA GLU A 190 -16.37 -3.08 -6.60
C GLU A 190 -15.23 -3.21 -5.60
N VAL A 191 -15.57 -3.31 -4.31
CA VAL A 191 -14.60 -3.29 -3.22
C VAL A 191 -14.55 -4.68 -2.58
N THR A 192 -13.35 -5.26 -2.54
CA THR A 192 -13.10 -6.53 -1.87
C THR A 192 -11.95 -6.39 -0.90
N GLU A 193 -11.96 -7.18 0.17
CA GLU A 193 -10.93 -7.17 1.20
C GLU A 193 -10.05 -8.42 1.08
N TYR A 194 -8.80 -8.33 1.52
CA TYR A 194 -7.93 -9.49 1.63
C TYR A 194 -7.01 -9.37 2.85
N TYR A 195 -6.63 -10.52 3.40
CA TYR A 195 -5.68 -10.62 4.50
C TYR A 195 -4.67 -11.72 4.18
N SER A 196 -3.41 -11.33 3.98
CA SER A 196 -2.36 -12.24 3.52
C SER A 196 -1.09 -12.08 4.34
N TRP A 197 -0.22 -13.08 4.27
CA TRP A 197 1.15 -12.91 4.74
C TRP A 197 1.86 -11.83 3.91
N ARG A 198 2.77 -11.11 4.55
CA ARG A 198 3.70 -10.25 3.81
C ARG A 198 4.80 -11.11 3.23
N SER A 199 4.97 -11.07 1.91
CA SER A 199 6.16 -11.60 1.26
C SER A 199 7.07 -10.46 0.80
N ILE A 200 8.34 -10.56 1.15
CA ILE A 200 9.42 -9.68 0.64
C ILE A 200 10.07 -10.34 -0.61
N ILE A 201 9.76 -11.62 -0.85
CA ILE A 201 10.30 -12.42 -1.96
C ILE A 201 9.18 -12.63 -2.99
N SER A 202 9.52 -12.54 -4.28
CA SER A 202 8.63 -12.90 -5.40
C SER A 202 7.89 -14.22 -5.13
N PRO A 203 6.64 -14.42 -5.61
CA PRO A 203 5.83 -15.62 -5.36
C PRO A 203 6.45 -16.96 -5.84
N ARG A 204 7.69 -16.96 -6.33
CA ARG A 204 8.42 -18.16 -6.79
C ARG A 204 9.11 -18.97 -5.69
N THR A 205 9.10 -18.57 -4.42
CA THR A 205 9.61 -19.42 -3.34
C THR A 205 8.48 -19.97 -2.48
N THR A 206 7.95 -21.12 -2.89
CA THR A 206 7.22 -22.04 -2.02
C THR A 206 8.17 -22.58 -0.96
N TRP A 207 8.15 -22.01 0.24
CA TRP A 207 8.63 -22.71 1.42
C TRP A 207 7.41 -23.31 2.10
N ALA A 208 7.25 -24.61 1.88
CA ALA A 208 6.25 -25.42 2.55
C ALA A 208 6.59 -25.54 4.04
N ARG A 209 5.51 -25.52 4.83
CA ARG A 209 5.29 -26.10 6.17
C ARG A 209 6.50 -26.45 7.02
#